data_AF-A0A350IAY8-F1
#
_entry.id   AF-A0A350IAY8-F1
#
_cell.length_a   1.000
_cell.length_b   1.000
_cell.length_c   1.000
_cell.angle_alpha   90.00
_cell.angle_beta   90.00
_cell.angle_gamma   90.00
#
_symmetry.space_group_name_H-M   'P 1'
#
loop_
_entity.id
_entity.type
_entity.pdbx_description
1 polymer ?
#
loop_
_entity_poly.entity_id
_entity_poly.type
_entity_poly.pdbx_seq_one_letter_code
_entity_poly.pdbx_strand_id
1 'polypeptide(L)' 'MDYKSIKNLLATIKRANLKGENSIRLSITEANDVQNDIALLLLDIKKIDSTKEVVFDGGDFKK' A
#
# COMPACT_ATOMS: atom_id res chain seq x y z
N MET A 1 11.24 9.79 3.67
CA MET A 1 11.29 8.33 3.52
C MET A 1 9.87 7.90 3.25
N ASP A 2 9.51 7.69 1.99
CA ASP A 2 8.11 7.47 1.63
C ASP A 2 7.50 6.29 2.40
N TYR A 3 6.23 6.46 2.77
CA TYR A 3 5.41 5.50 3.48
C TYR A 3 5.99 5.05 4.84
N LYS A 4 6.54 6.00 5.62
CA LYS A 4 7.20 5.73 6.92
C LYS A 4 6.25 5.06 7.92
N SER A 5 5.00 5.52 8.00
CA SER A 5 4.02 5.05 8.97
C SER A 5 3.58 3.62 8.64
N ILE A 6 3.41 3.29 7.36
CA ILE A 6 3.18 1.88 6.93
C ILE A 6 4.37 0.99 7.31
N LYS A 7 5.61 1.42 7.05
CA LYS A 7 6.80 0.62 7.41
C LYS A 7 6.89 0.37 8.92
N ASN A 8 6.61 1.40 9.71
CA ASN A 8 6.58 1.30 11.17
C ASN A 8 5.47 0.35 11.65
N LEU A 9 4.29 0.42 11.04
CA LEU A 9 3.18 -0.49 11.32
C LEU A 9 3.58 -1.95 11.09
N LEU A 10 4.17 -2.26 9.94
CA LEU A 10 4.62 -3.62 9.61
C LEU A 10 5.67 -4.14 10.60
N ALA A 11 6.62 -3.29 11.00
CA ALA A 11 7.62 -3.64 12.01
C ALA A 11 6.97 -3.91 13.38
N THR A 12 5.95 -3.15 13.75
CA THR A 12 5.18 -3.35 15.00
C THR A 12 4.37 -4.64 14.96
N ILE A 13 3.64 -4.92 13.88
CA ILE A 13 2.93 -6.19 13.67
C ILE A 13 3.90 -7.38 13.78
N LYS A 14 5.06 -7.30 13.12
CA LYS A 14 6.08 -8.35 13.19
C LYS A 14 6.54 -8.61 14.63
N ARG A 15 6.77 -7.55 15.42
CA ARG A 15 7.18 -7.68 16.83
C ARG A 15 6.07 -8.25 17.70
N ALA A 16 4.82 -7.86 17.49
CA ALA A 16 3.67 -8.41 18.19
C ALA A 16 3.49 -9.90 17.90
N ASN A 17 3.57 -10.29 16.62
CA ASN A 17 3.51 -11.70 16.21
C ASN A 17 4.63 -12.55 16.84
N LEU A 18 5.85 -12.01 16.95
CA LEU A 18 6.96 -12.71 17.63
C LEU A 18 6.72 -12.93 19.12
N LYS A 19 5.86 -12.12 19.75
CA LYS A 19 5.44 -12.26 21.15
C LYS A 19 4.19 -13.13 21.32
N GLY A 20 3.60 -13.63 20.22
CA GLY A 20 2.33 -14.35 20.24
C GLY A 20 1.11 -13.44 20.46
N GLU A 21 1.27 -12.13 20.29
CA GLU A 21 0.16 -11.19 20.35
C GLU A 21 -0.62 -11.21 19.02
N ASN A 22 -1.95 -11.25 19.09
CA ASN A 22 -2.82 -11.30 17.92
C ASN A 22 -3.46 -9.95 17.56
N SER A 23 -3.14 -8.91 18.33
CA SER A 23 -3.65 -7.57 18.10
C SER A 23 -2.60 -6.54 18.46
N ILE A 24 -2.68 -5.39 17.80
CA ILE A 24 -1.86 -4.21 18.11
C ILE A 24 -2.78 -3.04 18.40
N ARG A 25 -2.38 -2.19 19.33
CA ARG A 25 -3.08 -0.94 19.63
C ARG A 25 -2.32 0.21 18.98
N LEU A 26 -3.05 1.08 18.30
CA LEU A 26 -2.53 2.31 17.72
C LEU A 26 -3.33 3.48 18.30
N SER A 27 -2.69 4.62 18.47
CA SER A 27 -3.42 5.88 18.68
C SER A 27 -4.17 6.27 17.40
N ILE A 28 -5.21 7.10 17.56
CA ILE A 28 -5.98 7.61 16.41
C ILE A 28 -5.06 8.37 15.45
N THR A 29 -4.08 9.13 15.97
CA THR A 29 -3.10 9.85 15.16
C THR A 29 -2.26 8.90 14.31
N GLU A 30 -1.70 7.84 14.90
CA GLU A 30 -0.91 6.84 14.17
C GLU A 30 -1.75 6.12 13.11
N ALA A 31 -3.02 5.81 13.42
CA ALA A 31 -3.93 5.19 12.47
C ALA A 31 -4.21 6.12 11.27
N ASN A 32 -4.40 7.41 11.51
CA ASN A 32 -4.59 8.41 10.45
C ASN A 32 -3.33 8.55 9.59
N ASP A 33 -2.15 8.54 10.19
CA ASP A 33 -0.88 8.62 9.44
C ASP A 33 -0.68 7.40 8.54
N VAL A 34 -1.03 6.20 9.03
CA VAL A 34 -1.05 4.98 8.20
C VAL A 34 -2.04 5.12 7.04
N GLN A 35 -3.24 5.62 7.30
CA GLN A 35 -4.25 5.82 6.27
C GLN A 35 -3.76 6.79 5.18
N ASN A 36 -3.10 7.88 5.56
CA ASN A 36 -2.54 8.85 4.63
C ASN A 36 -1.45 8.21 3.74
N ASP A 37 -0.54 7.45 4.34
CA ASP A 37 0.49 6.71 3.59
C ASP A 37 -0.13 5.71 2.62
N ILE A 38 -1.23 5.04 2.98
CA ILE A 38 -1.94 4.10 2.09
C ILE A 38 -2.55 4.86 0.92
N ALA A 39 -3.18 6.02 1.18
CA ALA A 39 -3.76 6.85 0.13
C ALA A 39 -2.71 7.34 -0.87
N LEU A 40 -1.52 7.72 -0.38
CA LEU A 40 -0.38 8.10 -1.24
C LEU A 40 0.09 6.91 -2.09
N LEU A 41 0.25 5.74 -1.48
CA LEU A 41 0.67 4.53 -2.21
C LEU A 41 -0.31 4.17 -3.33
N LEU A 42 -1.63 4.24 -3.05
CA LEU A 42 -2.67 3.98 -4.05
C LEU A 42 -2.64 5.00 -5.19
N LEU A 43 -2.37 6.27 -4.87
CA LEU A 43 -2.24 7.32 -5.89
C LEU A 43 -1.03 7.07 -6.80
N ASP A 44 0.09 6.62 -6.23
CA ASP A 44 1.29 6.35 -7.00
C ASP A 44 1.15 5.09 -7.87
N ILE A 45 0.47 4.05 -7.37
CA ILE A 45 0.06 2.88 -8.18
C ILE A 45 -0.83 3.32 -9.34
N LYS A 46 -1.84 4.17 -9.09
CA LYS A 46 -2.72 4.70 -10.13
C LYS A 46 -1.94 5.45 -11.21
N LYS A 47 -0.96 6.27 -10.83
CA LYS A 47 -0.10 6.98 -11.81
C LYS A 47 0.74 6.03 -12.65
N ILE A 48 1.23 4.93 -12.07
CA ILE A 48 1.96 3.88 -12.80
C ILE A 48 1.05 3.23 -13.84
N ASP A 49 -0.21 2.92 -13.50
CA ASP A 49 -1.17 2.37 -14.46
C ASP A 49 -1.50 3.36 -15.60
N SER A 50 -1.60 4.66 -15.32
CA SER A 50 -1.82 5.69 -16.35
C SER A 50 -0.69 5.80 -17.38
N THR A 51 0.51 5.31 -17.07
CA THR A 51 1.66 5.32 -17.99
C THR A 51 1.78 4.07 -18.85
N LYS A 52 0.93 3.05 -18.59
CA LYS A 52 0.75 1.92 -19.48
C LYS A 52 -0.59 2.08 -20.20
N GLU A 53 -0.57 2.69 -21.39
CA GLU A 53 -1.60 2.41 -22.38
C GLU A 53 -1.49 0.93 -22.76
N VAL A 54 -2.09 0.05 -21.96
CA VAL A 54 -2.36 -1.31 -22.40
C VAL A 54 -3.59 -1.17 -23.30
N VAL A 55 -3.34 -1.07 -24.61
CA VAL A 55 -4.38 -1.26 -25.61
C VAL A 55 -4.89 -2.69 -25.45
N PHE A 56 -5.96 -2.88 -24.69
CA PHE A 56 -6.76 -4.09 -24.70
C PHE A 56 -7.67 -4.08 -25.94
N ASP A 57 -7.06 -3.95 -27.12
CA ASP A 57 -7.80 -4.19 -28.36
C ASP A 57 -7.73 -5.69 -28.65
N GLY A 58 -8.91 -6.30 -28.74
CA GLY A 58 -9.08 -7.73 -28.85
C GLY A 58 -8.59 -8.26 -30.19
N GLY A 59 -7.31 -8.60 -30.28
CA GLY A 59 -6.75 -9.42 -31.35
C GLY A 59 -6.17 -8.63 -32.51
N ASP A 60 -4.87 -8.84 -32.73
CA ASP A 60 -4.24 -8.63 -34.03
C ASP A 60 -4.95 -9.52 -35.08
N PHE A 61 -5.91 -8.99 -35.82
CA PHE A 61 -6.32 -9.59 -37.08
C PHE A 61 -5.27 -9.23 -38.14
N LYS A 62 -4.18 -10.00 -38.16
CA LYS A 62 -3.25 -9.99 -39.29
C LYS A 62 -3.98 -10.54 -40.51
N LYS A 63 -3.98 -9.74 -41.58
CA LYS A 63 -4.39 -10.16 -42.94
C LYS A 63 -3.16 -10.63 -43.71
#